data_AF-A0A2A2GWX4-F1
#
_entry.id   AF-A0A2A2GWX4-F1
#
_cell.length_a   1.000
_cell.length_b   1.000
_cell.length_c   1.000
_cell.angle_alpha   90.00
_cell.angle_beta   90.00
_cell.angle_gamma   90.00
#
_symmetry.space_group_name_H-M   'P 1'
#
loop_
_entity.id
_entity.type
_entity.pdbx_description
1 polymer ?
#
loop_
_entity_poly.entity_id
_entity_poly.type
_entity_poly.pdbx_seq_one_letter_code
_entity_poly.pdbx_strand_id
1 'polypeptide(L)'
;MSSNNCSYGDVYLKINVNHPDEDLLQELLYLIGSWRKTLNIEDPNKDVVIQSWDVVKAKLIKYKAIPLLDLWMWSDITGNRIKNEVLAVTLYPDGEYGSNNIAQTIEPFLEKIFSFFSMKKFSREILEK
;
A
#
# COMPACT_ATOMS: atom_id res chain seq x y z
N MET A 1 11.44 36.92 -10.98
CA MET A 1 11.53 35.46 -11.18
C MET A 1 10.78 34.81 -10.02
N SER A 2 9.48 34.59 -10.16
CA SER A 2 8.72 33.83 -9.16
C SER A 2 8.84 32.35 -9.48
N SER A 3 9.36 31.62 -8.51
CA SER A 3 9.46 30.16 -8.46
C SER A 3 8.04 29.58 -8.48
N ASN A 4 7.59 29.12 -9.64
CA ASN A 4 6.43 28.25 -9.75
C ASN A 4 6.84 26.86 -9.24
N ASN A 5 6.74 26.65 -7.93
CA ASN A 5 6.57 25.31 -7.37
C ASN A 5 5.17 24.83 -7.75
N CYS A 6 5.03 24.33 -8.98
CA CYS A 6 3.83 23.64 -9.43
C CYS A 6 3.78 22.31 -8.66
N SER A 7 2.93 22.24 -7.63
CA SER A 7 2.69 21.00 -6.90
C SER A 7 2.08 19.97 -7.84
N TYR A 8 2.72 18.81 -7.92
CA TYR A 8 2.31 17.73 -8.81
C TYR A 8 0.98 17.15 -8.33
N GLY A 9 -0.13 17.51 -8.99
CA GLY A 9 -1.44 16.87 -8.82
C GLY A 9 -2.51 17.61 -8.00
N ASP A 10 -2.30 18.87 -7.64
CA ASP A 10 -3.30 19.64 -6.89
C ASP A 10 -4.35 20.29 -7.82
N VAL A 11 -5.63 20.22 -7.42
CA VAL A 11 -6.76 20.85 -8.11
C VAL A 11 -7.52 21.74 -7.14
N TYR A 12 -7.81 22.98 -7.55
CA TYR A 12 -8.65 23.90 -6.79
C TYR A 12 -10.11 23.73 -7.17
N LEU A 13 -10.97 23.48 -6.18
CA LEU A 13 -12.42 23.33 -6.36
C LEU A 13 -13.18 24.32 -5.49
N LYS A 14 -14.22 24.94 -6.06
CA LYS A 14 -15.21 25.73 -5.33
C LYS A 14 -16.53 24.95 -5.32
N ILE A 15 -17.00 24.59 -4.12
CA ILE A 15 -18.22 23.81 -3.92
C ILE A 15 -19.32 24.73 -3.38
N ASN A 16 -20.56 24.54 -3.85
CA ASN A 16 -21.74 25.12 -3.23
C ASN A 16 -22.31 24.12 -2.21
N VAL A 17 -22.37 24.51 -0.94
CA VAL A 17 -22.82 23.64 0.16
C VAL A 17 -24.35 23.56 0.31
N ASN A 18 -25.11 24.23 -0.55
CA ASN A 18 -26.58 24.20 -0.54
C ASN A 18 -27.17 22.97 -1.26
N HIS A 19 -26.49 21.83 -1.17
CA HIS A 19 -26.87 20.57 -1.82
C HIS A 19 -26.74 19.42 -0.80
N PRO A 20 -27.49 18.32 -0.98
CA PRO A 20 -27.35 17.15 -0.13
C PRO A 20 -25.92 16.58 -0.13
N ASP A 21 -25.45 16.14 1.04
CA ASP A 21 -24.10 15.62 1.24
C ASP A 21 -23.77 14.45 0.29
N GLU A 22 -24.72 13.52 0.10
CA GLU A 22 -24.56 12.36 -0.78
C GLU A 22 -24.35 12.76 -2.24
N ASP A 23 -25.08 13.77 -2.71
CA ASP A 23 -24.95 14.27 -4.09
C ASP A 23 -23.57 14.93 -4.30
N LEU A 24 -23.14 15.76 -3.34
CA LEU A 24 -21.82 16.40 -3.35
C LEU A 24 -20.69 15.37 -3.35
N LEU A 25 -20.80 14.31 -2.54
CA LEU A 25 -19.83 13.24 -2.47
C LEU A 25 -19.74 12.45 -3.78
N GLN A 26 -20.89 12.11 -4.39
CA GLN A 26 -20.92 11.38 -5.66
C GLN A 26 -20.28 12.18 -6.79
N GLU A 27 -20.63 13.47 -6.91
CA GLU A 27 -20.04 14.34 -7.92
C GLU A 27 -18.53 14.51 -7.71
N LEU A 28 -18.10 14.71 -6.46
CA LEU A 28 -16.68 14.85 -6.15
C LEU A 28 -15.90 13.57 -6.49
N LEU A 29 -16.43 12.39 -6.18
CA LEU A 29 -15.81 11.11 -6.53
C LEU A 29 -15.65 10.95 -8.05
N TYR A 30 -16.68 11.33 -8.81
CA TYR A 30 -16.63 11.33 -10.27
C TYR A 30 -15.56 12.29 -10.81
N LEU A 31 -15.54 13.53 -10.31
CA LEU A 31 -14.58 14.56 -10.74
C LEU A 31 -13.13 14.17 -10.43
N ILE A 32 -12.86 13.63 -9.24
CA ILE A 32 -11.52 13.15 -8.87
C ILE A 32 -11.02 12.11 -9.87
N GLY A 33 -11.87 11.15 -10.26
CA GLY A 33 -11.52 10.14 -11.26
C GLY A 33 -11.21 10.76 -12.63
N SER A 34 -11.99 11.76 -13.04
CA SER A 34 -11.76 12.49 -14.28
C SER A 34 -10.44 13.28 -14.26
N TRP A 35 -10.16 14.00 -13.17
CA TRP A 35 -8.94 14.79 -13.05
C TRP A 35 -7.69 13.93 -13.04
N ARG A 36 -7.71 12.78 -12.36
CA ARG A 36 -6.59 11.83 -12.39
C ARG A 36 -6.26 11.39 -13.83
N LYS A 37 -7.29 11.09 -14.63
CA LYS A 37 -7.11 10.75 -16.05
C LYS A 37 -6.50 11.91 -16.84
N THR A 38 -7.02 13.13 -16.68
CA THR A 38 -6.53 14.31 -17.40
C THR A 38 -5.09 14.67 -17.02
N LEU A 39 -4.73 14.53 -15.74
CA LEU A 39 -3.39 14.83 -15.23
C LEU A 39 -2.41 13.65 -15.38
N ASN A 40 -2.86 12.52 -15.93
CA ASN A 40 -2.10 11.28 -16.06
C ASN A 40 -1.50 10.80 -14.72
N ILE A 41 -2.28 10.92 -13.64
CA ILE A 41 -1.93 10.47 -12.30
C ILE A 41 -2.48 9.05 -12.13
N GLU A 42 -1.63 8.12 -11.68
CA GLU A 42 -2.06 6.76 -11.39
C GLU A 42 -3.07 6.73 -10.24
N ASP A 43 -4.06 5.84 -10.34
CA ASP A 43 -5.08 5.73 -9.31
C ASP A 43 -4.47 5.16 -8.01
N PRO A 44 -4.40 5.94 -6.93
CA PRO A 44 -3.83 5.49 -5.66
C PRO A 44 -4.58 4.29 -5.07
N ASN A 45 -5.85 4.07 -5.46
CA ASN A 45 -6.64 2.95 -4.97
C ASN A 45 -6.15 1.57 -5.48
N LYS A 46 -5.37 1.52 -6.57
CA LYS A 46 -4.84 0.25 -7.10
C LYS A 46 -3.96 -0.47 -6.07
N ASP A 47 -3.18 0.31 -5.31
CA ASP A 47 -2.18 -0.20 -4.37
C ASP A 47 -2.69 -0.28 -2.93
N VAL A 48 -3.92 0.12 -2.68
CA VAL A 48 -4.55 0.02 -1.36
C VAL A 48 -5.00 -1.40 -1.10
N VAL A 49 -4.63 -1.94 0.07
CA VAL A 49 -5.20 -3.19 0.58
C VAL A 49 -6.65 -2.95 1.02
N ILE A 50 -7.60 -3.59 0.33
CA ILE A 50 -9.04 -3.48 0.64
C ILE A 50 -9.37 -4.16 1.99
N GLN A 51 -8.62 -5.21 2.36
CA GLN A 51 -8.86 -6.03 3.54
C GLN A 51 -8.75 -5.25 4.86
N SER A 52 -9.55 -5.62 5.86
CA SER A 52 -9.52 -5.05 7.22
C SER A 52 -8.20 -5.35 7.93
N TRP A 53 -7.82 -4.50 8.89
CA TRP A 53 -6.63 -4.65 9.71
C TRP A 53 -6.50 -6.02 10.36
N ASP A 54 -7.58 -6.61 10.90
CA ASP A 54 -7.51 -7.92 11.59
C ASP A 54 -7.07 -9.05 10.65
N VAL A 55 -7.58 -9.05 9.41
CA VAL A 55 -7.20 -10.02 8.36
C VAL A 55 -5.76 -9.79 7.92
N VAL A 56 -5.35 -8.53 7.77
CA VAL A 56 -4.00 -8.16 7.36
C VAL A 56 -3.00 -8.55 8.44
N LYS A 57 -3.29 -8.24 9.70
CA LYS A 57 -2.50 -8.64 10.87
C LYS A 57 -2.30 -10.15 10.94
N ALA A 58 -3.36 -10.93 10.74
CA ALA A 58 -3.26 -12.39 10.73
C ALA A 58 -2.31 -12.88 9.62
N LYS A 59 -2.37 -12.28 8.43
CA LYS A 59 -1.45 -12.62 7.33
C LYS A 59 -0.01 -12.18 7.60
N LEU A 60 0.21 -11.01 8.20
CA LEU A 60 1.55 -10.53 8.57
C LEU A 60 2.23 -11.51 9.54
N ILE A 61 1.48 -12.04 10.50
CA ILE A 61 1.96 -13.08 11.42
C ILE A 61 2.22 -14.39 10.66
N LYS A 62 1.26 -14.84 9.85
CA LYS A 62 1.35 -16.09 9.07
C LYS A 62 2.58 -16.12 8.15
N TYR A 63 2.87 -14.99 7.50
CA TYR A 63 3.98 -14.86 6.55
C TYR A 63 5.29 -14.41 7.18
N LYS A 64 5.38 -14.42 8.52
CA LYS A 64 6.60 -14.03 9.25
C LYS A 64 7.16 -12.70 8.71
N ALA A 65 6.27 -11.72 8.54
CA ALA A 65 6.56 -10.46 7.84
C ALA A 65 7.71 -9.67 8.48
N ILE A 66 7.78 -9.66 9.82
CA ILE A 66 8.85 -8.96 10.55
C ILE A 66 10.22 -9.62 10.29
N PRO A 67 10.39 -10.95 10.47
CA PRO A 67 11.63 -11.64 10.07
C PRO A 67 12.03 -11.45 8.61
N LEU A 68 11.06 -11.48 7.68
CA LEU A 68 11.35 -11.28 6.26
C LEU A 68 11.84 -9.85 5.97
N LEU A 69 11.22 -8.84 6.59
CA LEU A 69 11.68 -7.45 6.50
C LEU A 69 13.08 -7.26 7.08
N ASP A 70 13.39 -7.89 8.21
CA ASP A 70 14.72 -7.83 8.83
C ASP A 70 15.79 -8.38 7.87
N LEU A 71 15.53 -9.52 7.24
CA LEU A 71 16.42 -10.12 6.23
C LEU A 71 16.56 -9.24 4.98
N TRP A 72 15.48 -8.59 4.53
CA TRP A 72 15.54 -7.63 3.43
C TRP A 72 16.38 -6.40 3.77
N MET A 73 16.18 -5.82 4.95
CA MET A 73 16.98 -4.68 5.42
C MET A 73 18.46 -5.07 5.56
N TRP A 74 18.75 -6.24 6.10
CA TRP A 74 20.11 -6.76 6.17
C TRP A 74 20.73 -6.97 4.78
N SER A 75 19.96 -7.52 3.83
CA SER A 75 20.37 -7.73 2.45
C SER A 75 20.73 -6.42 1.76
N ASP A 76 19.91 -5.38 1.96
CA ASP A 76 20.12 -4.04 1.43
C ASP A 76 21.35 -3.36 2.04
N ILE A 77 21.46 -3.35 3.37
CA ILE A 77 22.58 -2.72 4.11
C ILE A 77 23.93 -3.37 3.77
N THR A 78 23.95 -4.69 3.59
CA THR A 78 25.20 -5.43 3.31
C THR A 78 25.51 -5.56 1.82
N GLY A 79 24.57 -5.22 0.94
CA GLY A 79 24.67 -5.41 -0.51
C GLY A 79 24.64 -6.89 -0.95
N ASN A 80 24.39 -7.83 -0.03
CA ASN A 80 24.31 -9.25 -0.34
C ASN A 80 22.89 -9.63 -0.73
N ARG A 81 22.69 -10.35 -1.83
CA ARG A 81 21.37 -10.86 -2.23
C ARG A 81 21.07 -12.20 -1.57
N ILE A 82 19.93 -12.30 -0.89
CA ILE A 82 19.42 -13.58 -0.36
C ILE A 82 18.54 -14.23 -1.43
N LYS A 83 18.80 -15.49 -1.78
CA LYS A 83 17.96 -16.25 -2.71
C LYS A 83 16.65 -16.65 -2.04
N ASN A 84 15.56 -16.73 -2.81
CA ASN A 84 14.24 -17.14 -2.30
C ASN A 84 14.23 -18.56 -1.73
N GLU A 85 15.10 -19.45 -2.20
CA GLU A 85 15.31 -20.78 -1.61
C GLU A 85 15.88 -20.70 -0.18
N VAL A 86 16.83 -19.80 0.04
CA VAL A 86 17.42 -19.57 1.37
C VAL A 86 16.40 -18.91 2.29
N LEU A 87 15.63 -17.94 1.78
CA LEU A 87 14.53 -17.33 2.54
C LEU A 87 13.48 -18.38 2.93
N ALA A 88 13.12 -19.29 2.03
CA ALA A 88 12.15 -20.35 2.30
C ALA A 88 12.61 -21.24 3.45
N VAL A 89 13.85 -21.76 3.40
CA VAL A 89 14.37 -22.64 4.46
C VAL A 89 14.61 -21.89 5.78
N THR A 90 15.02 -20.62 5.71
CA THR A 90 15.30 -19.80 6.91
C THR A 90 14.02 -19.40 7.64
N LEU A 91 13.01 -18.98 6.89
CA LEU A 91 11.74 -18.52 7.46
C LEU A 91 10.79 -19.68 7.74
N TYR A 92 10.80 -20.73 6.92
CA TYR A 92 9.85 -21.84 6.94
C TYR A 92 10.59 -23.19 6.99
N PRO A 93 11.28 -23.48 8.11
CA PRO A 93 12.12 -24.67 8.23
C PRO A 93 11.34 -25.98 8.14
N ASP A 94 10.04 -25.95 8.45
CA ASP A 94 9.13 -27.09 8.35
C ASP A 94 8.50 -27.22 6.95
N GLY A 95 8.88 -26.35 6.01
CA GLY A 95 8.40 -26.37 4.63
C GLY A 95 6.99 -25.80 4.45
N GLU A 96 6.53 -24.92 5.35
CA GLU A 96 5.20 -24.30 5.25
C GLU A 96 5.01 -23.52 3.94
N TYR A 97 6.11 -22.96 3.42
CA TYR A 97 6.15 -22.18 2.18
C TYR A 97 7.47 -22.40 1.42
N GLY A 98 7.36 -22.57 0.10
CA GLY A 98 8.51 -22.67 -0.79
C GLY A 98 8.92 -21.34 -1.42
N SER A 99 10.03 -21.35 -2.17
CA SER A 99 10.57 -20.19 -2.89
C SER A 99 9.55 -19.55 -3.85
N ASN A 100 8.70 -20.35 -4.50
CA ASN A 100 7.63 -19.86 -5.37
C ASN A 100 6.55 -19.09 -4.59
N ASN A 101 6.17 -19.57 -3.40
CA ASN A 101 5.19 -18.88 -2.56
C ASN A 101 5.73 -17.53 -2.08
N ILE A 102 7.04 -17.47 -1.78
CA ILE A 102 7.70 -16.22 -1.44
C ILE A 102 7.55 -15.23 -2.60
N ALA A 103 8.12 -15.56 -3.77
CA ALA A 103 8.17 -14.66 -4.93
C ALA A 103 6.79 -14.20 -5.42
N GLN A 104 5.81 -15.12 -5.48
CA GLN A 104 4.55 -14.85 -6.16
C GLN A 104 3.43 -14.40 -5.22
N THR A 105 3.58 -14.57 -3.91
CA THR A 105 2.48 -14.32 -2.97
C THR A 105 2.90 -13.48 -1.78
N ILE A 106 4.01 -13.83 -1.12
CA ILE A 106 4.38 -13.17 0.13
C ILE A 106 5.01 -11.80 -0.14
N GLU A 107 5.99 -11.72 -1.04
CA GLU A 107 6.65 -10.44 -1.35
C GLU A 107 5.67 -9.40 -1.90
N PRO A 108 4.85 -9.70 -2.93
CA PRO A 108 3.90 -8.72 -3.47
C PRO A 108 2.85 -8.29 -2.44
N PHE A 109 2.49 -9.17 -1.52
CA PHE A 109 1.55 -8.85 -0.44
C PHE A 109 2.16 -7.87 0.57
N LEU A 110 3.43 -8.07 0.96
CA LEU A 110 4.12 -7.18 1.87
C LEU A 110 4.35 -5.81 1.24
N GLU A 111 4.82 -5.76 0.00
CA GLU A 111 4.97 -4.50 -0.75
C GLU A 111 3.67 -3.70 -0.77
N LYS A 112 2.54 -4.37 -1.01
CA LYS A 112 1.23 -3.72 -1.02
C LYS A 112 0.80 -3.20 0.37
N ILE A 113 1.14 -3.91 1.44
CA ILE A 113 0.82 -3.48 2.82
C ILE A 113 1.65 -2.27 3.21
N PHE A 114 2.94 -2.28 2.89
CA PHE A 114 3.86 -1.20 3.23
C PHE A 114 3.73 0.02 2.32
N SER A 115 2.80 -0.01 1.35
CA SER A 115 2.41 1.18 0.61
C SER A 115 1.82 2.25 1.55
N PHE A 116 2.12 3.52 1.25
CA PHE A 116 1.71 4.66 2.07
C PHE A 116 0.19 4.70 2.31
N PHE A 117 -0.60 4.43 1.27
CA PHE A 117 -2.06 4.46 1.37
C PHE A 117 -2.62 3.30 2.21
N SER A 118 -2.05 2.10 2.11
CA SER A 118 -2.41 0.97 2.95
C SER A 118 -2.12 1.25 4.43
N MET A 119 -0.93 1.78 4.74
CA MET A 119 -0.57 2.15 6.11
C MET A 119 -1.49 3.24 6.69
N LYS A 120 -1.86 4.25 5.89
CA LYS A 120 -2.85 5.26 6.30
C LYS A 120 -4.21 4.65 6.61
N LYS A 121 -4.69 3.71 5.78
CA LYS A 121 -5.94 2.99 6.00
C LYS A 121 -5.92 2.24 7.33
N PHE A 122 -4.87 1.46 7.59
CA PHE A 122 -4.76 0.67 8.83
C PHE A 122 -4.65 1.56 10.06
N SER A 123 -3.89 2.66 9.99
CA SER A 123 -3.80 3.62 11.08
C SER A 123 -5.19 4.15 11.48
N ARG A 124 -6.01 4.53 10.50
CA ARG A 124 -7.39 4.96 10.74
C ARG A 124 -8.23 3.85 11.39
N GLU A 125 -8.19 2.64 10.85
CA GLU A 125 -8.95 1.50 11.40
C GLU A 125 -8.54 1.12 12.84
N ILE A 126 -7.29 1.37 13.23
CA ILE A 126 -6.80 1.10 14.59
C ILE A 126 -7.25 2.20 15.56
N LEU A 127 -7.26 3.45 15.11
CA LEU A 127 -7.61 4.61 15.94
C LEU A 127 -9.13 4.79 16.12
N GLU A 128 -9.93 4.28 15.19
CA GLU A 128 -11.39 4.32 15.23
C GLU A 128 -12.02 3.14 16.01
N LYS A 129 -11.20 2.23 16.55
CA LYS A 129 -11.63 1.16 17.48
C LYS A 129 -11.46 1.60 18.94
#